data_AF-A0A920TND8-F1
#
_entry.id   AF-A0A920TND8-F1
#
_cell.length_a   1.000
_cell.length_b   1.000
_cell.length_c   1.000
_cell.angle_alpha   90.00
_cell.angle_beta   90.00
_cell.angle_gamma   90.00
#
_symmetry.space_group_name_H-M   'P 1'
#
loop_
_entity.id
_entity.type
_entity.pdbx_description
1 polymer ?
#
loop_
_entity_poly.entity_id
_entity_poly.type
_entity_poly.pdbx_seq_one_letter_code
_entity_poly.pdbx_strand_id
1 'polypeptide(L)'
;MVFKKLKVTLCLVFLIFSSSISSEEKPSPPSLEQQSREMCHFFYFKIVSLYDFMSLERGRHMHEDLRDIPFVWANILIRSWELLDAYQELEAVMMDKVGGTGNILIAQEKKCNQKFKKTFDEEEINYLYENLPQHKIAAESDWDEIEYFYQVEGMEEFLDEMVTLGENNSYQRKLTKFIGSNKFNDYIEDQWDKILTKHGHPPETGGVVFKKIDDQSKMPDCPKSKRVPWSYCIGKISYPDGSYYKGPFLSGAFHGEGFFDFNDGATYKGKFQHQFRNGQGTLVYPDGEKYSGNWVNGVANGYGTHLYEDGRIYEGEWKNDKWHGVGVLTFKKGKKYEGDFINFRYEGKGKLTLESGMIYEGEFKNDAPHGMGKSKELDGSTYSGEWKRGKRHGKGNFQSKDGSVYSGMWAENKTSGKGVLIFSSGLKCTGNWTSNLSSKDLDCLSEDNKTSYKGGMSFGLRSGVGVFKENDCVYEGNWVSDRIHGMGKLICTDSSYVGEFSFGARLKGLQIYEDGSSYEGEFDLDEQQGYGVMYYANGTKYDGQWADGNAQGLGTFTTKSGTTYFGMWSSGKRYGEFEITKPNGLIQKCKYSSNKDPVCEGN
;
A
#
# COMPACT_ATOMS: atom_id res chain seq x y z
N MET A 1 21.76 20.15 -12.16
CA MET A 1 22.85 20.87 -11.50
C MET A 1 23.01 20.26 -10.11
N VAL A 2 24.07 19.49 -9.88
CA VAL A 2 25.37 20.09 -9.52
C VAL A 2 25.17 20.87 -8.23
N PHE A 3 25.37 20.20 -7.10
CA PHE A 3 26.57 20.48 -6.32
C PHE A 3 26.89 19.26 -5.46
N LYS A 4 28.14 18.80 -5.58
CA LYS A 4 28.84 17.82 -4.73
C LYS A 4 28.84 16.35 -5.17
N LYS A 5 29.07 16.12 -6.47
CA LYS A 5 30.31 15.40 -6.87
C LYS A 5 31.49 16.34 -6.61
N LEU A 6 31.93 16.45 -5.34
CA LEU A 6 33.18 17.12 -4.96
C LEU A 6 33.46 16.84 -3.46
N LYS A 7 33.79 15.60 -3.11
CA LYS A 7 34.63 15.26 -1.94
C LYS A 7 34.97 13.77 -1.73
N VAL A 8 34.47 12.82 -2.53
CA VAL A 8 34.94 11.41 -2.45
C VAL A 8 35.66 10.95 -3.74
N THR A 9 35.57 11.73 -4.83
CA THR A 9 36.40 11.57 -6.04
C THR A 9 37.86 11.99 -5.84
N LEU A 10 38.27 12.37 -4.62
CA LEU A 10 39.65 12.78 -4.29
C LEU A 10 40.42 11.79 -3.40
N CYS A 11 39.86 10.60 -3.10
CA CYS A 11 40.60 9.52 -2.43
C CYS A 11 40.77 8.25 -3.27
N LEU A 12 40.13 8.14 -4.45
CA LEU A 12 40.18 6.93 -5.28
C LEU A 12 41.10 7.04 -6.52
N VAL A 13 41.82 8.14 -6.68
CA VAL A 13 42.76 8.36 -7.82
C VAL A 13 44.24 8.29 -7.40
N PHE A 14 44.54 8.03 -6.12
CA PHE A 14 45.95 7.98 -5.65
C PHE A 14 46.48 6.60 -5.24
N LEU A 15 45.73 5.52 -5.47
CA LEU A 15 46.24 4.16 -5.26
C LEU A 15 46.00 3.24 -6.46
N ILE A 16 46.14 3.80 -7.66
CA ILE A 16 46.74 3.09 -8.79
C ILE A 16 48.04 3.81 -9.06
N PHE A 17 49.14 3.29 -8.51
CA PHE A 17 50.47 3.20 -9.13
C PHE A 17 51.51 2.91 -8.03
N SER A 18 51.61 1.64 -7.66
CA SER A 18 52.92 1.02 -7.47
C SER A 18 52.77 -0.49 -7.56
N SER A 19 53.28 -1.01 -8.67
CA SER A 19 53.79 -2.37 -8.90
C SER A 19 52.83 -3.55 -8.78
N SER A 20 52.85 -4.59 -9.60
CA SER A 20 53.55 -4.94 -10.84
C SER A 20 53.07 -6.37 -11.09
N ILE A 21 52.69 -6.70 -12.33
CA ILE A 21 52.83 -8.04 -12.93
C ILE A 21 52.18 -9.22 -12.16
N SER A 22 51.02 -9.68 -12.62
CA SER A 22 50.97 -10.90 -13.44
C SER A 22 49.60 -11.02 -14.11
N SER A 23 49.62 -11.51 -15.33
CA SER A 23 48.46 -12.13 -15.97
C SER A 23 48.07 -13.37 -15.16
N GLU A 24 46.88 -13.42 -14.58
CA GLU A 24 46.30 -14.69 -14.16
C GLU A 24 45.13 -15.04 -15.08
N GLU A 25 45.39 -16.09 -15.84
CA GLU A 25 44.43 -16.92 -16.56
C GLU A 25 43.24 -17.28 -15.66
N LYS A 26 42.08 -17.57 -16.25
CA LYS A 26 41.01 -18.27 -15.53
C LYS A 26 41.65 -19.48 -14.81
N PRO A 27 41.38 -19.71 -13.51
CA PRO A 27 41.97 -20.84 -12.81
C PRO A 27 41.62 -22.11 -13.59
N SER A 28 42.64 -22.92 -13.90
CA SER A 28 42.44 -24.22 -14.53
C SER A 28 41.44 -25.03 -13.71
N PRO A 29 40.56 -25.84 -14.34
CA PRO A 29 39.62 -26.67 -13.61
C PRO A 29 40.36 -27.47 -12.52
N PRO A 30 39.79 -27.57 -11.30
CA PRO A 30 40.43 -28.28 -10.20
C PRO A 30 40.78 -29.69 -10.65
N SER A 31 41.98 -30.16 -10.28
CA SER A 31 42.42 -31.52 -10.63
C SER A 31 41.41 -32.58 -10.15
N LEU A 32 41.35 -33.74 -10.80
CA LEU A 32 40.49 -34.85 -10.38
C LEU A 32 40.69 -35.23 -8.89
N GLU A 33 41.91 -35.06 -8.39
CA GLU A 33 42.28 -35.20 -6.98
C GLU A 33 41.52 -34.24 -6.06
N GLN A 34 41.36 -32.99 -6.50
CA GLN A 34 40.74 -31.91 -5.77
C GLN A 34 39.21 -32.00 -5.84
N GLN A 35 38.66 -32.37 -7.00
CA GLN A 35 37.23 -32.61 -7.17
C GLN A 35 36.74 -33.78 -6.29
N SER A 36 37.44 -34.92 -6.34
CA SER A 36 37.15 -36.10 -5.49
C SER A 36 37.23 -35.77 -4.00
N ARG A 37 38.17 -34.89 -3.61
CA ARG A 37 38.33 -34.46 -2.22
C ARG A 37 37.17 -33.59 -1.75
N GLU A 38 36.71 -32.66 -2.56
CA GLU A 38 35.56 -31.79 -2.24
C GLU A 38 34.25 -32.59 -2.19
N MET A 39 34.10 -33.58 -3.08
CA MET A 39 32.99 -34.56 -3.05
C MET A 39 32.97 -35.36 -1.75
N CYS A 40 34.11 -35.93 -1.35
CA CYS A 40 34.25 -36.60 -0.06
C CYS A 40 33.97 -35.66 1.12
N HIS A 41 34.39 -34.40 1.03
CA HIS A 41 34.09 -33.42 2.06
C HIS A 41 32.58 -33.19 2.18
N PHE A 42 31.87 -33.11 1.05
CA PHE A 42 30.42 -32.94 1.03
C PHE A 42 29.68 -34.17 1.58
N PHE A 43 29.88 -35.35 1.00
CA PHE A 43 29.12 -36.56 1.36
C PHE A 43 29.51 -37.14 2.72
N TYR A 44 30.79 -37.15 3.09
CA TYR A 44 31.21 -37.66 4.40
C TYR A 44 30.91 -36.64 5.50
N PHE A 45 31.34 -35.38 5.36
CA PHE A 45 31.19 -34.43 6.47
C PHE A 45 29.80 -33.83 6.58
N LYS A 46 29.07 -33.51 5.50
CA LYS A 46 27.71 -32.92 5.66
C LYS A 46 26.65 -33.94 6.09
N ILE A 47 26.73 -35.18 5.63
CA ILE A 47 25.80 -36.24 6.05
C ILE A 47 26.09 -36.67 7.49
N VAL A 48 27.37 -36.83 7.86
CA VAL A 48 27.76 -37.12 9.25
C VAL A 48 27.48 -35.92 10.17
N SER A 49 27.64 -34.68 9.70
CA SER A 49 27.25 -33.50 10.47
C SER A 49 25.76 -33.25 10.54
N LEU A 50 24.91 -33.88 9.72
CA LEU A 50 23.47 -33.98 9.98
C LEU A 50 23.20 -34.85 11.23
N TYR A 51 23.98 -35.93 11.40
CA TYR A 51 23.96 -36.78 12.59
C TYR A 51 24.57 -36.08 13.83
N ASP A 52 25.66 -35.31 13.64
CA ASP A 52 26.20 -34.43 14.69
C ASP A 52 25.26 -33.26 14.98
N PHE A 53 24.47 -32.77 14.01
CA PHE A 53 23.43 -31.75 14.19
C PHE A 53 22.28 -32.28 15.04
N MET A 54 21.82 -33.53 14.81
CA MET A 54 20.86 -34.19 15.70
C MET A 54 21.43 -34.46 17.11
N SER A 55 22.76 -34.66 17.21
CA SER A 55 23.47 -34.80 18.49
C SER A 55 23.66 -33.45 19.20
N LEU A 56 23.86 -32.37 18.44
CA LEU A 56 23.81 -30.97 18.87
C LEU A 56 22.40 -30.54 19.21
N GLU A 57 21.36 -31.17 18.68
CA GLU A 57 19.97 -30.97 19.08
C GLU A 57 19.69 -31.60 20.46
N ARG A 58 20.44 -32.65 20.83
CA ARG A 58 20.56 -33.08 22.24
C ARG A 58 21.45 -32.15 23.07
N GLY A 59 22.48 -31.53 22.47
CA GLY A 59 23.17 -30.37 23.04
C GLY A 59 22.27 -29.14 23.20
N ARG A 60 21.22 -29.02 22.38
CA ARG A 60 20.18 -27.99 22.48
C ARG A 60 19.28 -28.26 23.68
N HIS A 61 19.08 -29.52 24.09
CA HIS A 61 18.53 -29.82 25.41
C HIS A 61 19.45 -29.39 26.55
N MET A 62 20.78 -29.46 26.39
CA MET A 62 21.74 -28.88 27.34
C MET A 62 21.68 -27.33 27.36
N HIS A 63 21.42 -26.69 26.21
CA HIS A 63 21.08 -25.26 26.10
C HIS A 63 19.69 -24.94 26.70
N GLU A 64 18.76 -25.89 26.74
CA GLU A 64 17.48 -25.75 27.46
C GLU A 64 17.64 -25.94 28.97
N ASP A 65 18.60 -26.75 29.42
CA ASP A 65 18.95 -26.92 30.84
C ASP A 65 19.81 -25.74 31.36
N LEU A 66 20.50 -25.01 30.47
CA LEU A 66 21.14 -23.71 30.75
C LEU A 66 20.16 -22.52 30.82
N ARG A 67 18.83 -22.75 30.74
CA ARG A 67 17.78 -21.71 30.86
C ARG A 67 17.68 -21.05 32.24
N ASP A 68 18.43 -21.50 33.23
CA ASP A 68 18.46 -20.85 34.53
C ASP A 68 19.36 -19.60 34.57
N ILE A 69 19.98 -19.21 33.44
CA ILE A 69 20.53 -17.86 33.27
C ILE A 69 19.38 -16.89 32.91
N PRO A 70 19.10 -15.85 33.70
CA PRO A 70 18.04 -14.89 33.42
C PRO A 70 18.19 -14.22 32.04
N PHE A 71 17.10 -14.09 31.28
CA PHE A 71 17.04 -13.52 29.92
C PHE A 71 17.60 -12.08 29.79
N VAL A 72 17.74 -11.34 30.90
CA VAL A 72 18.44 -10.04 30.95
C VAL A 72 19.93 -10.20 30.67
N TRP A 73 20.56 -11.25 31.20
CA TRP A 73 21.95 -11.55 30.90
C TRP A 73 22.11 -12.02 29.46
N ALA A 74 21.20 -12.84 28.92
CA ALA A 74 21.23 -13.25 27.50
C ALA A 74 21.15 -12.07 26.51
N ASN A 75 20.43 -11.00 26.87
CA ASN A 75 20.35 -9.77 26.06
C ASN A 75 21.48 -8.77 26.29
N ILE A 76 22.10 -8.76 27.49
CA ILE A 76 23.35 -8.04 27.77
C ILE A 76 24.54 -8.75 27.08
N LEU A 77 24.52 -10.09 27.04
CA LEU A 77 25.52 -11.01 26.46
C LEU A 77 25.74 -10.81 24.96
N ILE A 78 24.72 -10.37 24.21
CA ILE A 78 24.84 -10.05 22.78
C ILE A 78 25.52 -8.69 22.53
N ARG A 79 25.69 -7.86 23.58
CA ARG A 79 26.10 -6.44 23.44
C ARG A 79 27.39 -6.04 24.16
N SER A 80 28.03 -6.89 24.96
CA SER A 80 29.32 -6.57 25.63
C SER A 80 30.48 -7.39 25.07
N TRP A 81 31.55 -6.73 24.61
CA TRP A 81 32.74 -7.36 24.04
C TRP A 81 33.48 -8.29 25.05
N GLU A 82 33.40 -8.01 26.36
CA GLU A 82 34.13 -8.72 27.43
C GLU A 82 33.65 -10.16 27.67
N LEU A 83 32.41 -10.49 27.31
CA LEU A 83 31.82 -11.83 27.48
C LEU A 83 31.90 -12.68 26.20
N LEU A 84 32.09 -12.03 25.05
CA LEU A 84 32.45 -12.71 23.80
C LEU A 84 33.84 -13.36 23.93
N ASP A 85 34.80 -12.68 24.57
CA ASP A 85 36.12 -13.23 24.85
C ASP A 85 36.04 -14.42 25.82
N ALA A 86 35.26 -14.32 26.90
CA ALA A 86 35.02 -15.43 27.83
C ALA A 86 34.36 -16.64 27.14
N TYR A 87 33.41 -16.38 26.22
CA TYR A 87 32.76 -17.44 25.44
C TYR A 87 33.70 -18.07 24.43
N GLN A 88 34.52 -17.28 23.73
CA GLN A 88 35.57 -17.79 22.83
C GLN A 88 36.66 -18.55 23.58
N GLU A 89 37.00 -18.14 24.80
CA GLU A 89 37.90 -18.88 25.70
C GLU A 89 37.27 -20.21 26.12
N LEU A 90 35.99 -20.24 26.50
CA LEU A 90 35.28 -21.49 26.82
C LEU A 90 35.19 -22.40 25.59
N GLU A 91 34.87 -21.84 24.42
CA GLU A 91 34.84 -22.56 23.15
C GLU A 91 36.22 -23.14 22.82
N ALA A 92 37.30 -22.39 23.00
CA ALA A 92 38.66 -22.87 22.83
C ALA A 92 39.02 -23.99 23.83
N VAL A 93 38.58 -23.89 25.09
CA VAL A 93 38.76 -24.95 26.11
C VAL A 93 37.97 -26.20 25.78
N MET A 94 36.73 -26.06 25.29
CA MET A 94 35.93 -27.18 24.79
C MET A 94 36.61 -27.82 23.58
N MET A 95 37.08 -27.01 22.63
CA MET A 95 37.75 -27.46 21.43
C MET A 95 39.12 -28.08 21.70
N ASP A 96 39.87 -27.64 22.72
CA ASP A 96 41.12 -28.28 23.16
C ASP A 96 40.84 -29.61 23.86
N LYS A 97 39.81 -29.65 24.72
CA LYS A 97 39.41 -30.88 25.44
C LYS A 97 38.85 -31.95 24.50
N VAL A 98 38.19 -31.52 23.43
CA VAL A 98 37.65 -32.35 22.34
C VAL A 98 38.69 -32.58 21.23
N GLY A 99 39.74 -31.74 21.19
CA GLY A 99 40.67 -31.47 20.06
C GLY A 99 41.69 -32.52 19.71
N GLY A 100 41.35 -33.81 19.82
CA GLY A 100 42.09 -34.90 19.18
C GLY A 100 41.80 -35.08 17.68
N THR A 101 41.16 -34.12 17.01
CA THR A 101 40.50 -34.33 15.70
C THR A 101 41.31 -33.95 14.47
N GLY A 102 42.37 -33.14 14.57
CA GLY A 102 43.16 -32.73 13.38
C GLY A 102 43.82 -33.89 12.64
N ASN A 103 44.38 -34.87 13.35
CA ASN A 103 45.13 -35.98 12.74
C ASN A 103 44.24 -37.14 12.26
N ILE A 104 43.02 -37.26 12.78
CA ILE A 104 42.10 -38.37 12.48
C ILE A 104 41.25 -38.05 11.24
N LEU A 105 40.82 -36.80 11.08
CA LEU A 105 40.05 -36.35 9.93
C LEU A 105 40.87 -36.45 8.64
N ILE A 106 42.15 -36.10 8.69
CA ILE A 106 43.08 -36.22 7.55
C ILE A 106 43.28 -37.68 7.13
N ALA A 107 43.24 -38.64 8.07
CA ALA A 107 43.37 -40.06 7.76
C ALA A 107 42.10 -40.66 7.11
N GLN A 108 40.92 -40.14 7.47
CA GLN A 108 39.64 -40.60 6.92
C GLN A 108 39.30 -39.94 5.59
N GLU A 109 39.67 -38.67 5.41
CA GLU A 109 39.60 -37.97 4.12
C GLU A 109 40.40 -38.73 3.04
N LYS A 110 41.58 -39.25 3.40
CA LYS A 110 42.38 -40.09 2.49
C LYS A 110 41.70 -41.41 2.14
N LYS A 111 40.99 -42.04 3.08
CA LYS A 111 40.27 -43.31 2.83
C LYS A 111 39.02 -43.11 1.99
N CYS A 112 38.24 -42.05 2.26
CA CYS A 112 37.12 -41.66 1.41
C CYS A 112 37.59 -41.37 -0.01
N ASN A 113 38.61 -40.53 -0.17
CA ASN A 113 39.12 -40.14 -1.49
C ASN A 113 39.66 -41.34 -2.29
N GLN A 114 40.35 -42.29 -1.63
CA GLN A 114 40.80 -43.53 -2.27
C GLN A 114 39.65 -44.46 -2.70
N LYS A 115 38.54 -44.47 -1.97
CA LYS A 115 37.37 -45.29 -2.29
C LYS A 115 36.52 -44.64 -3.37
N PHE A 116 36.31 -43.32 -3.31
CA PHE A 116 35.57 -42.56 -4.30
C PHE A 116 36.18 -42.72 -5.70
N LYS A 117 37.50 -42.55 -5.82
CA LYS A 117 38.27 -42.77 -7.07
C LYS A 117 38.33 -44.22 -7.57
N LYS A 118 37.95 -45.20 -6.75
CA LYS A 118 37.83 -46.62 -7.16
C LYS A 118 36.43 -46.98 -7.62
N THR A 119 35.43 -46.18 -7.21
CA THR A 119 34.01 -46.46 -7.41
C THR A 119 33.50 -45.74 -8.64
N PHE A 120 33.98 -44.52 -8.90
CA PHE A 120 33.58 -43.69 -10.02
C PHE A 120 34.77 -43.40 -10.95
N ASP A 121 34.51 -43.37 -12.25
CA ASP A 121 35.50 -43.00 -13.25
C ASP A 121 35.65 -41.47 -13.40
N GLU A 122 36.55 -41.04 -14.29
CA GLU A 122 36.86 -39.62 -14.48
C GLU A 122 35.70 -38.81 -15.06
N GLU A 123 34.87 -39.37 -15.95
CA GLU A 123 33.71 -38.65 -16.50
C GLU A 123 32.60 -38.53 -15.45
N GLU A 124 32.37 -39.58 -14.66
CA GLU A 124 31.41 -39.61 -13.57
C GLU A 124 31.79 -38.64 -12.44
N ILE A 125 33.07 -38.60 -12.04
CA ILE A 125 33.56 -37.68 -11.01
C ILE A 125 33.38 -36.22 -11.44
N ASN A 126 33.70 -35.89 -12.70
CA ASN A 126 33.52 -34.55 -13.23
C ASN A 126 32.02 -34.18 -13.25
N TYR A 127 31.16 -35.08 -13.72
CA TYR A 127 29.71 -34.87 -13.77
C TYR A 127 29.12 -34.65 -12.38
N LEU A 128 29.49 -35.48 -11.40
CA LEU A 128 29.05 -35.36 -10.03
C LEU A 128 29.54 -34.04 -9.39
N TYR A 129 30.77 -33.64 -9.68
CA TYR A 129 31.36 -32.41 -9.16
C TYR A 129 30.70 -31.14 -9.73
N GLU A 130 30.38 -31.12 -11.03
CA GLU A 130 29.68 -29.98 -11.65
C GLU A 130 28.25 -29.78 -11.11
N ASN A 131 27.63 -30.86 -10.63
CA ASN A 131 26.28 -30.85 -10.06
C ASN A 131 26.27 -30.78 -8.52
N LEU A 132 27.42 -30.56 -7.86
CA LEU A 132 27.48 -30.31 -6.41
C LEU A 132 26.64 -29.07 -6.05
N PRO A 133 25.68 -29.19 -5.11
CA PRO A 133 24.93 -28.03 -4.63
C PRO A 133 25.88 -27.01 -4.00
N GLN A 134 25.99 -25.83 -4.61
CA GLN A 134 26.91 -24.78 -4.14
C GLN A 134 26.47 -24.16 -2.80
N HIS A 135 25.25 -24.41 -2.33
CA HIS A 135 24.67 -23.82 -1.12
C HIS A 135 24.07 -24.88 -0.18
N LYS A 136 23.84 -24.47 1.07
CA LYS A 136 23.65 -25.32 2.27
C LYS A 136 22.37 -26.15 2.24
N ILE A 137 22.49 -27.47 2.07
CA ILE A 137 21.53 -28.44 2.63
C ILE A 137 21.48 -28.21 4.14
N ALA A 138 20.33 -27.79 4.66
CA ALA A 138 20.18 -27.37 6.05
C ALA A 138 19.01 -28.05 6.77
N ALA A 139 18.10 -28.70 6.06
CA ALA A 139 16.94 -29.38 6.64
C ALA A 139 16.52 -30.63 5.85
N GLU A 140 15.66 -31.44 6.47
CA GLU A 140 15.01 -32.62 5.87
C GLU A 140 14.10 -32.26 4.69
N SER A 141 13.73 -30.98 4.50
CA SER A 141 12.97 -30.53 3.32
C SER A 141 13.80 -30.42 2.05
N ASP A 142 15.12 -30.57 2.13
CA ASP A 142 16.05 -30.34 1.02
C ASP A 142 16.51 -31.67 0.37
N TRP A 143 15.89 -32.81 0.73
CA TRP A 143 16.22 -34.14 0.18
C TRP A 143 16.10 -34.21 -1.35
N ASP A 144 15.15 -33.45 -1.93
CA ASP A 144 14.95 -33.35 -3.38
C ASP A 144 16.22 -32.79 -4.09
N GLU A 145 17.07 -32.01 -3.40
CA GLU A 145 18.31 -31.44 -3.96
C GLU A 145 19.44 -32.46 -4.11
N ILE A 146 19.33 -33.64 -3.48
CA ILE A 146 20.32 -34.72 -3.56
C ILE A 146 19.78 -36.01 -4.17
N GLU A 147 18.46 -36.12 -4.37
CA GLU A 147 17.79 -37.28 -5.00
C GLU A 147 18.37 -37.61 -6.38
N TYR A 148 18.85 -36.59 -7.10
CA TYR A 148 19.55 -36.74 -8.38
C TYR A 148 20.84 -37.57 -8.32
N PHE A 149 21.59 -37.53 -7.20
CA PHE A 149 22.84 -38.30 -7.08
C PHE A 149 22.59 -39.81 -7.03
N TYR A 150 21.42 -40.24 -6.55
CA TYR A 150 21.03 -41.66 -6.50
C TYR A 150 20.72 -42.23 -7.89
N GLN A 151 20.68 -41.40 -8.93
CA GLN A 151 20.55 -41.83 -10.32
C GLN A 151 21.89 -42.30 -10.92
N VAL A 152 23.02 -42.04 -10.24
CA VAL A 152 24.34 -42.53 -10.64
C VAL A 152 24.56 -43.94 -10.09
N GLU A 153 24.86 -44.88 -10.98
CA GLU A 153 25.03 -46.30 -10.64
C GLU A 153 26.16 -46.47 -9.61
N GLY A 154 25.90 -47.19 -8.52
CA GLY A 154 26.85 -47.39 -7.41
C GLY A 154 26.90 -46.27 -6.35
N MET A 155 26.18 -45.15 -6.53
CA MET A 155 26.15 -44.06 -5.55
C MET A 155 25.43 -44.42 -4.26
N GLU A 156 24.33 -45.17 -4.34
CA GLU A 156 23.57 -45.64 -3.17
C GLU A 156 24.43 -46.56 -2.28
N GLU A 157 25.13 -47.52 -2.87
CA GLU A 157 26.03 -48.46 -2.16
C GLU A 157 27.24 -47.72 -1.56
N PHE A 158 27.81 -46.74 -2.29
CA PHE A 158 28.87 -45.87 -1.77
C PHE A 158 28.40 -45.07 -0.54
N LEU A 159 27.21 -44.47 -0.58
CA LEU A 159 26.66 -43.70 0.52
C LEU A 159 26.33 -44.56 1.74
N ASP A 160 25.74 -45.74 1.53
CA ASP A 160 25.46 -46.69 2.62
C ASP A 160 26.76 -47.19 3.29
N GLU A 161 27.83 -47.37 2.51
CA GLU A 161 29.15 -47.71 3.03
C GLU A 161 29.79 -46.53 3.78
N MET A 162 29.59 -45.27 3.34
CA MET A 162 30.06 -44.07 4.06
C MET A 162 29.29 -43.83 5.36
N VAL A 163 27.98 -44.10 5.38
CA VAL A 163 27.14 -44.10 6.58
C VAL A 163 27.63 -45.20 7.53
N THR A 164 27.89 -46.41 7.03
CA THR A 164 28.44 -47.52 7.83
C THR A 164 29.83 -47.21 8.40
N LEU A 165 30.69 -46.50 7.65
CA LEU A 165 31.98 -45.97 8.12
C LEU A 165 31.81 -44.91 9.23
N GLY A 166 30.74 -44.12 9.18
CA GLY A 166 30.32 -43.22 10.26
C GLY A 166 29.73 -43.95 11.47
N GLU A 167 28.84 -44.93 11.29
CA GLU A 167 28.11 -45.64 12.36
C GLU A 167 28.98 -46.64 13.15
N ASN A 168 29.97 -47.27 12.50
CA ASN A 168 30.98 -48.10 13.15
C ASN A 168 32.11 -47.29 13.79
N ASN A 169 32.00 -45.97 13.81
CA ASN A 169 33.00 -45.11 14.40
C ASN A 169 32.98 -45.22 15.94
N SER A 170 33.82 -46.11 16.49
CA SER A 170 34.01 -46.27 17.94
C SER A 170 34.38 -44.95 18.65
N TYR A 171 34.88 -43.98 17.89
CA TYR A 171 35.22 -42.64 18.35
C TYR A 171 33.97 -41.79 18.59
N GLN A 172 32.95 -41.81 17.72
CA GLN A 172 31.70 -41.05 17.91
C GLN A 172 30.89 -41.54 19.12
N ARG A 173 30.84 -42.86 19.37
CA ARG A 173 30.20 -43.40 20.60
C ARG A 173 30.99 -43.01 21.86
N LYS A 174 32.32 -43.03 21.80
CA LYS A 174 33.18 -42.59 22.92
C LYS A 174 33.05 -41.09 23.15
N LEU A 175 32.96 -40.28 22.10
CA LEU A 175 32.81 -38.84 22.16
C LEU A 175 31.43 -38.44 22.69
N THR A 176 30.35 -39.06 22.21
CA THR A 176 28.99 -38.83 22.71
C THR A 176 28.86 -39.24 24.19
N LYS A 177 29.46 -40.37 24.57
CA LYS A 177 29.49 -40.84 25.97
C LYS A 177 30.39 -39.96 26.85
N PHE A 178 31.45 -39.38 26.29
CA PHE A 178 32.34 -38.46 26.99
C PHE A 178 31.68 -37.10 27.21
N ILE A 179 31.12 -36.49 26.15
CA ILE A 179 30.40 -35.21 26.20
C ILE A 179 29.15 -35.32 27.11
N GLY A 180 28.42 -36.44 27.07
CA GLY A 180 27.28 -36.68 27.96
C GLY A 180 27.65 -37.22 29.35
N SER A 181 28.93 -37.26 29.72
CA SER A 181 29.34 -37.75 31.05
C SER A 181 29.31 -36.61 32.07
N ASN A 182 28.86 -36.92 33.30
CA ASN A 182 28.94 -35.98 34.42
C ASN A 182 30.37 -35.44 34.59
N LYS A 183 31.40 -36.26 34.34
CA LYS A 183 32.81 -35.84 34.42
C LYS A 183 33.20 -34.74 33.41
N PHE A 184 32.58 -34.73 32.23
CA PHE A 184 32.79 -33.66 31.25
C PHE A 184 31.96 -32.42 31.61
N ASN A 185 30.72 -32.61 32.06
CA ASN A 185 29.88 -31.50 32.53
C ASN A 185 30.51 -30.80 33.74
N ASP A 186 30.94 -31.54 34.75
CA ASP A 186 31.65 -31.03 35.93
C ASP A 186 32.93 -30.28 35.53
N TYR A 187 33.63 -30.74 34.48
CA TYR A 187 34.83 -30.08 33.96
C TYR A 187 34.46 -28.76 33.26
N ILE A 188 33.43 -28.74 32.42
CA ILE A 188 32.98 -27.53 31.73
C ILE A 188 32.43 -26.51 32.72
N GLU A 189 31.65 -26.93 33.72
CA GLU A 189 31.16 -26.06 34.79
C GLU A 189 32.32 -25.46 35.60
N ASP A 190 33.32 -26.25 36.00
CA ASP A 190 34.51 -25.76 36.69
C ASP A 190 35.36 -24.79 35.84
N GLN A 191 35.50 -25.05 34.54
CA GLN A 191 36.20 -24.14 33.63
C GLN A 191 35.42 -22.84 33.41
N TRP A 192 34.09 -22.94 33.32
CA TRP A 192 33.22 -21.80 33.17
C TRP A 192 33.23 -20.90 34.41
N ASP A 193 33.16 -21.49 35.61
CA ASP A 193 33.27 -20.76 36.87
C ASP A 193 34.61 -20.02 37.00
N LYS A 194 35.71 -20.63 36.54
CA LYS A 194 37.04 -20.01 36.52
C LYS A 194 37.13 -18.84 35.54
N ILE A 195 36.58 -19.01 34.33
CA ILE A 195 36.53 -17.96 33.32
C ILE A 195 35.65 -16.81 33.82
N LEU A 196 34.46 -17.09 34.33
CA LEU A 196 33.56 -16.08 34.87
C LEU A 196 34.19 -15.32 36.06
N THR A 197 34.88 -16.03 36.96
CA THR A 197 35.60 -15.40 38.08
C THR A 197 36.74 -14.49 37.60
N LYS A 198 37.51 -14.92 36.59
CA LYS A 198 38.56 -14.11 35.94
C LYS A 198 38.00 -12.81 35.35
N HIS A 199 36.77 -12.85 34.84
CA HIS A 199 36.06 -11.69 34.29
C HIS A 199 35.19 -10.95 35.33
N GLY A 200 35.28 -11.30 36.64
CA GLY A 200 34.66 -10.53 37.74
C GLY A 200 33.27 -11.00 38.20
N HIS A 201 32.82 -12.19 37.80
CA HIS A 201 31.49 -12.74 38.11
C HIS A 201 31.57 -13.92 39.12
N PRO A 202 30.80 -13.92 40.23
CA PRO A 202 30.84 -14.99 41.24
C PRO A 202 29.86 -16.16 40.92
N PRO A 203 30.22 -17.43 41.23
CA PRO A 203 29.38 -18.60 40.94
C PRO A 203 28.26 -18.81 41.98
N GLU A 204 27.06 -19.20 41.51
CA GLU A 204 25.92 -19.59 42.35
C GLU A 204 26.01 -21.09 42.70
N THR A 205 26.07 -21.43 43.98
CA THR A 205 26.09 -22.83 44.44
C THR A 205 24.74 -23.28 44.98
N GLY A 206 24.20 -24.37 44.42
CA GLY A 206 23.41 -25.37 45.14
C GLY A 206 21.88 -25.30 45.03
N GLY A 207 21.30 -26.13 44.16
CA GLY A 207 19.87 -26.26 43.96
C GLY A 207 19.09 -26.91 45.13
N VAL A 208 17.87 -26.42 45.33
CA VAL A 208 16.77 -27.15 45.97
C VAL A 208 15.54 -27.02 45.07
N VAL A 209 15.07 -28.16 44.56
CA VAL A 209 13.84 -28.28 43.77
C VAL A 209 12.64 -27.96 44.65
N PHE A 210 11.89 -26.90 44.36
CA PHE A 210 10.61 -26.62 45.02
C PHE A 210 9.41 -27.03 44.16
N LYS A 211 8.50 -27.79 44.78
CA LYS A 211 7.19 -28.16 44.26
C LYS A 211 6.41 -26.91 43.81
N LYS A 212 5.71 -27.05 42.68
CA LYS A 212 4.61 -26.18 42.26
C LYS A 212 3.63 -26.00 43.43
N ILE A 213 3.43 -24.76 43.88
CA ILE A 213 2.29 -24.38 44.71
C ILE A 213 1.62 -23.19 44.04
N ASP A 214 0.37 -23.39 43.66
CA ASP A 214 -0.54 -22.34 43.23
C ASP A 214 -1.15 -21.64 44.46
N ASP A 215 -1.54 -20.40 44.22
CA ASP A 215 -2.39 -19.52 44.99
C ASP A 215 -1.74 -18.60 46.05
N GLN A 216 -1.89 -17.29 45.81
CA GLN A 216 -1.23 -16.15 46.45
C GLN A 216 -1.57 -15.95 47.95
N SER A 217 -2.40 -16.82 48.52
CA SER A 217 -3.10 -16.58 49.78
C SER A 217 -2.36 -17.06 51.05
N LYS A 218 -1.19 -17.69 50.94
CA LYS A 218 -0.47 -18.29 52.09
C LYS A 218 1.01 -17.92 52.25
N MET A 219 1.54 -17.00 51.45
CA MET A 219 2.97 -16.66 51.53
C MET A 219 3.26 -15.81 52.78
N PRO A 220 4.25 -16.18 53.62
CA PRO A 220 4.66 -15.40 54.79
C PRO A 220 5.43 -14.13 54.38
N ASP A 221 5.63 -13.20 55.31
CA ASP A 221 6.51 -12.05 55.09
C ASP A 221 7.96 -12.48 54.81
N CYS A 222 8.62 -11.83 53.86
CA CYS A 222 10.02 -12.11 53.56
C CYS A 222 10.95 -11.79 54.74
N PRO A 223 11.98 -12.60 54.97
CA PRO A 223 12.92 -12.40 56.07
C PRO A 223 13.64 -11.05 55.96
N LYS A 224 13.77 -10.34 57.07
CA LYS A 224 14.41 -9.02 57.14
C LYS A 224 15.93 -9.04 56.83
N SER A 225 16.54 -10.22 56.82
CA SER A 225 17.98 -10.38 56.57
C SER A 225 18.28 -10.54 55.08
N LYS A 226 19.11 -9.65 54.53
CA LYS A 226 19.59 -9.72 53.13
C LYS A 226 20.44 -10.95 52.80
N ARG A 227 20.85 -11.74 53.79
CA ARG A 227 21.65 -12.96 53.61
C ARG A 227 20.81 -14.21 53.38
N VAL A 228 19.49 -14.12 53.53
CA VAL A 228 18.58 -15.26 53.33
C VAL A 228 17.91 -15.07 51.98
N PRO A 229 17.95 -16.08 51.08
CA PRO A 229 17.23 -16.03 49.82
C PRO A 229 15.74 -15.79 50.06
N TRP A 230 15.16 -14.85 49.33
CA TRP A 230 13.72 -14.57 49.39
C TRP A 230 12.96 -15.63 48.60
N SER A 231 12.85 -16.81 49.20
CA SER A 231 12.16 -17.95 48.60
C SER A 231 10.77 -18.09 49.20
N TYR A 232 9.75 -18.05 48.34
CA TYR A 232 8.34 -18.33 48.69
C TYR A 232 7.80 -17.42 49.81
N CYS A 233 7.86 -16.10 49.62
CA CYS A 233 7.42 -15.09 50.60
C CYS A 233 6.85 -13.84 49.92
N ILE A 234 6.23 -12.92 50.67
CA ILE A 234 5.82 -11.59 50.19
C ILE A 234 6.70 -10.52 50.84
N GLY A 235 7.23 -9.60 50.05
CA GLY A 235 8.18 -8.61 50.56
C GLY A 235 8.26 -7.33 49.75
N LYS A 236 9.15 -6.43 50.19
CA LYS A 236 9.53 -5.21 49.47
C LYS A 236 11.05 -5.14 49.36
N ILE A 237 11.59 -5.14 48.14
CA ILE A 237 13.00 -4.84 47.87
C ILE A 237 13.12 -3.43 47.32
N SER A 238 14.01 -2.63 47.91
CA SER A 238 14.34 -1.29 47.45
C SER A 238 15.77 -1.25 46.96
N TYR A 239 15.99 -0.59 45.84
CA TYR A 239 17.28 -0.46 45.17
C TYR A 239 17.92 0.91 45.46
N PRO A 240 19.26 1.05 45.31
CA PRO A 240 19.95 2.32 45.56
C PRO A 240 19.49 3.49 44.67
N ASP A 241 18.94 3.20 43.49
CA ASP A 241 18.40 4.18 42.55
C ASP A 241 16.98 4.69 42.93
N GLY A 242 16.44 4.22 44.06
CA GLY A 242 15.11 4.59 44.55
C GLY A 242 13.98 3.70 44.04
N SER A 243 14.22 2.85 43.02
CA SER A 243 13.22 1.90 42.54
C SER A 243 12.89 0.85 43.61
N TYR A 244 11.69 0.29 43.57
CA TYR A 244 11.33 -0.82 44.44
C TYR A 244 10.29 -1.75 43.84
N TYR A 245 10.40 -3.03 44.20
CA TYR A 245 9.35 -4.00 43.99
C TYR A 245 8.65 -4.32 45.30
N LYS A 246 7.32 -4.51 45.25
CA LYS A 246 6.49 -5.01 46.33
C LYS A 246 5.60 -6.13 45.81
N GLY A 247 5.75 -7.32 46.35
CA GLY A 247 4.96 -8.48 45.93
C GLY A 247 5.57 -9.82 46.34
N PRO A 248 5.08 -10.92 45.74
CA PRO A 248 5.57 -12.26 46.00
C PRO A 248 6.96 -12.53 45.40
N PHE A 249 7.74 -13.33 46.11
CA PHE A 249 9.04 -13.83 45.71
C PHE A 249 9.03 -15.35 45.67
N LEU A 250 9.58 -15.94 44.61
CA LEU A 250 9.81 -17.37 44.46
C LEU A 250 11.27 -17.59 44.06
N SER A 251 12.02 -18.33 44.87
CA SER A 251 13.46 -18.56 44.67
C SER A 251 14.26 -17.28 44.41
N GLY A 252 14.00 -16.21 45.17
CA GLY A 252 14.67 -14.91 45.04
C GLY A 252 14.15 -14.02 43.91
N ALA A 253 13.26 -14.50 43.04
CA ALA A 253 12.74 -13.76 41.89
C ALA A 253 11.31 -13.23 42.11
N PHE A 254 10.96 -12.08 41.50
CA PHE A 254 9.58 -11.59 41.50
C PHE A 254 8.65 -12.61 40.85
N HIS A 255 7.50 -12.84 41.50
CA HIS A 255 6.53 -13.83 41.06
C HIS A 255 5.11 -13.40 41.42
N GLY A 256 4.11 -13.89 40.69
CA GLY A 256 2.70 -13.60 40.97
C GLY A 256 2.34 -12.12 40.80
N GLU A 257 1.20 -11.70 41.37
CA GLU A 257 0.73 -10.31 41.26
C GLU A 257 1.58 -9.38 42.15
N GLY A 258 2.25 -8.41 41.52
CA GLY A 258 3.16 -7.49 42.20
C GLY A 258 3.06 -6.06 41.69
N PHE A 259 3.79 -5.19 42.36
CA PHE A 259 3.93 -3.78 42.01
C PHE A 259 5.42 -3.41 41.92
N PHE A 260 5.81 -2.72 40.86
CA PHE A 260 7.15 -2.20 40.67
C PHE A 260 7.08 -0.69 40.43
N ASP A 261 7.83 0.07 41.22
CA ASP A 261 8.05 1.51 41.10
C ASP A 261 9.44 1.72 40.51
N PHE A 262 9.52 2.28 39.30
CA PHE A 262 10.76 2.48 38.58
C PHE A 262 11.39 3.82 38.99
N ASN A 263 12.72 3.92 38.87
CA ASN A 263 13.47 5.12 39.26
C ASN A 263 13.15 6.34 38.38
N ASP A 264 12.62 6.12 37.18
CA ASP A 264 12.19 7.13 36.22
C ASP A 264 10.77 7.64 36.51
N GLY A 265 10.08 7.08 37.51
CA GLY A 265 8.71 7.39 37.88
C GLY A 265 7.64 6.57 37.15
N ALA A 266 8.03 5.65 36.26
CA ALA A 266 7.10 4.67 35.72
C ALA A 266 6.65 3.72 36.83
N THR A 267 5.47 3.13 36.69
CA THR A 267 4.96 2.12 37.61
C THR A 267 4.34 0.96 36.87
N TYR A 268 4.59 -0.26 37.35
CA TYR A 268 3.95 -1.47 36.85
C TYR A 268 3.15 -2.16 37.94
N LYS A 269 1.93 -2.56 37.61
CA LYS A 269 1.09 -3.41 38.46
C LYS A 269 0.59 -4.59 37.64
N GLY A 270 0.93 -5.81 38.04
CA GLY A 270 0.48 -7.00 37.34
C GLY A 270 1.28 -8.24 37.70
N LYS A 271 1.14 -9.27 36.87
CA LYS A 271 1.78 -10.56 37.08
C LYS A 271 3.26 -10.54 36.72
N PHE A 272 4.05 -11.19 37.57
CA PHE A 272 5.46 -11.46 37.38
C PHE A 272 5.73 -12.97 37.32
N GLN A 273 6.71 -13.36 36.52
CA GLN A 273 7.28 -14.71 36.50
C GLN A 273 8.79 -14.61 36.31
N HIS A 274 9.56 -15.18 37.23
CA HIS A 274 11.03 -15.17 37.21
C HIS A 274 11.61 -13.76 36.98
N GLN A 275 11.13 -12.77 37.73
CA GLN A 275 11.48 -11.34 37.65
C GLN A 275 10.88 -10.55 36.47
N PHE A 276 10.32 -11.22 35.46
CA PHE A 276 9.76 -10.54 34.30
C PHE A 276 8.26 -10.29 34.46
N ARG A 277 7.78 -9.17 33.90
CA ARG A 277 6.36 -8.96 33.64
C ARG A 277 5.85 -10.11 32.76
N ASN A 278 4.87 -10.87 33.23
CA ASN A 278 4.37 -12.05 32.52
C ASN A 278 2.91 -12.32 32.91
N GLY A 279 2.01 -12.36 31.93
CA GLY A 279 0.56 -12.39 32.14
C GLY A 279 -0.05 -10.98 32.07
N GLN A 280 -1.19 -10.78 32.73
CA GLN A 280 -1.90 -9.49 32.71
C GLN A 280 -1.18 -8.44 33.57
N GLY A 281 -1.09 -7.21 33.07
CA GLY A 281 -0.56 -6.10 33.85
C GLY A 281 -0.67 -4.75 33.16
N THR A 282 -0.50 -3.70 33.97
CA THR A 282 -0.57 -2.30 33.56
C THR A 282 0.75 -1.61 33.85
N LEU A 283 1.35 -1.00 32.83
CA LEU A 283 2.51 -0.10 32.93
C LEU A 283 2.03 1.33 32.71
N VAL A 284 2.37 2.23 33.61
CA VAL A 284 2.08 3.67 33.54
C VAL A 284 3.41 4.41 33.52
N TYR A 285 3.61 5.27 32.52
CA TYR A 285 4.80 6.08 32.36
C TYR A 285 4.61 7.49 32.95
N PRO A 286 5.70 8.21 33.29
CA PRO A 286 5.62 9.55 33.90
C PRO A 286 4.96 10.62 33.03
N ASP A 287 5.08 10.47 31.70
CA ASP A 287 4.45 11.32 30.68
C ASP A 287 2.94 11.08 30.54
N GLY A 288 2.39 10.09 31.26
CA GLY A 288 0.98 9.71 31.19
C GLY A 288 0.68 8.60 30.19
N GLU A 289 1.67 8.11 29.43
CA GLU A 289 1.48 6.91 28.62
C GLU A 289 1.10 5.73 29.49
N LYS A 290 0.26 4.85 28.95
CA LYS A 290 -0.24 3.70 29.70
C LYS A 290 -0.49 2.52 28.79
N TYR A 291 0.18 1.41 29.08
CA TYR A 291 -0.15 0.11 28.50
C TYR A 291 -0.88 -0.76 29.52
N SER A 292 -1.95 -1.43 29.11
CA SER A 292 -2.65 -2.44 29.90
C SER A 292 -2.95 -3.65 29.04
N GLY A 293 -2.41 -4.80 29.37
CA GLY A 293 -2.60 -6.00 28.56
C GLY A 293 -1.73 -7.18 28.98
N ASN A 294 -1.56 -8.11 28.06
CA ASN A 294 -0.75 -9.29 28.24
C ASN A 294 0.74 -9.01 28.03
N TRP A 295 1.56 -9.59 28.89
CA TRP A 295 3.01 -9.53 28.88
C TRP A 295 3.58 -10.94 28.77
N VAL A 296 4.67 -11.10 28.04
CA VAL A 296 5.44 -12.35 28.00
C VAL A 296 6.91 -11.96 28.12
N ASN A 297 7.59 -12.44 29.16
CA ASN A 297 9.03 -12.19 29.39
C ASN A 297 9.41 -10.70 29.30
N GLY A 298 8.59 -9.83 29.89
CA GLY A 298 8.88 -8.39 29.97
C GLY A 298 8.39 -7.57 28.78
N VAL A 299 7.93 -8.19 27.69
CA VAL A 299 7.47 -7.50 26.47
C VAL A 299 5.97 -7.69 26.23
N ALA A 300 5.29 -6.67 25.72
CA ALA A 300 3.87 -6.71 25.39
C ALA A 300 3.61 -7.73 24.27
N ASN A 301 2.71 -8.67 24.54
CA ASN A 301 2.38 -9.79 23.65
C ASN A 301 0.95 -10.28 23.90
N GLY A 302 0.18 -10.57 22.86
CA GLY A 302 -1.25 -10.88 22.96
C GLY A 302 -2.10 -9.62 22.99
N TYR A 303 -3.31 -9.68 23.53
CA TYR A 303 -4.22 -8.52 23.50
C TYR A 303 -3.86 -7.46 24.56
N GLY A 304 -3.96 -6.18 24.19
CA GLY A 304 -3.74 -5.05 25.11
C GLY A 304 -4.14 -3.68 24.54
N THR A 305 -4.27 -2.71 25.44
CA THR A 305 -4.61 -1.31 25.16
C THR A 305 -3.45 -0.40 25.55
N HIS A 306 -3.07 0.52 24.66
CA HIS A 306 -2.03 1.52 24.88
C HIS A 306 -2.59 2.93 24.66
N LEU A 307 -2.53 3.78 25.68
CA LEU A 307 -2.75 5.22 25.63
C LEU A 307 -1.41 5.93 25.46
N TYR A 308 -1.24 6.65 24.36
CA TYR A 308 -0.04 7.42 24.03
C TYR A 308 -0.11 8.83 24.60
N GLU A 309 1.05 9.49 24.72
CA GLU A 309 1.18 10.84 25.27
C GLU A 309 0.35 11.85 24.46
N ASP A 310 0.33 11.66 23.13
CA ASP A 310 -0.45 12.48 22.19
C ASP A 310 -1.97 12.21 22.23
N GLY A 311 -2.42 11.29 23.08
CA GLY A 311 -3.81 10.92 23.27
C GLY A 311 -4.33 9.91 22.24
N ARG A 312 -3.47 9.31 21.41
CA ARG A 312 -3.85 8.14 20.62
C ARG A 312 -4.11 6.96 21.54
N ILE A 313 -5.05 6.10 21.14
CA ILE A 313 -5.36 4.85 21.83
C ILE A 313 -5.27 3.73 20.80
N TYR A 314 -4.39 2.77 21.04
CA TYR A 314 -4.37 1.49 20.33
C TYR A 314 -4.99 0.42 21.21
N GLU A 315 -5.91 -0.37 20.67
CA GLU A 315 -6.52 -1.52 21.33
C GLU A 315 -6.52 -2.69 20.36
N GLY A 316 -5.77 -3.76 20.66
CA GLY A 316 -5.61 -4.85 19.71
C GLY A 316 -4.54 -5.85 20.11
N GLU A 317 -4.11 -6.65 19.14
CA GLU A 317 -3.05 -7.64 19.35
C GLU A 317 -1.65 -7.02 19.33
N TRP A 318 -0.77 -7.56 20.17
CA TRP A 318 0.62 -7.17 20.32
C TRP A 318 1.52 -8.36 20.06
N LYS A 319 2.67 -8.12 19.44
CA LYS A 319 3.73 -9.12 19.27
C LYS A 319 5.08 -8.44 19.46
N ASN A 320 5.80 -8.81 20.52
CA ASN A 320 7.12 -8.27 20.86
C ASN A 320 7.15 -6.73 20.88
N ASP A 321 6.28 -6.12 21.68
CA ASP A 321 6.10 -4.66 21.82
C ASP A 321 5.60 -3.93 20.57
N LYS A 322 5.16 -4.65 19.54
CA LYS A 322 4.63 -4.06 18.30
C LYS A 322 3.15 -4.35 18.13
N TRP A 323 2.41 -3.37 17.59
CA TRP A 323 1.04 -3.62 17.10
C TRP A 323 1.09 -4.69 16.02
N HIS A 324 0.23 -5.68 16.16
CA HIS A 324 0.12 -6.82 15.27
C HIS A 324 -1.33 -7.29 15.19
N GLY A 325 -1.65 -8.21 14.28
CA GLY A 325 -2.97 -8.84 14.21
C GLY A 325 -4.10 -7.81 14.05
N VAL A 326 -5.28 -8.11 14.61
CA VAL A 326 -6.44 -7.23 14.53
C VAL A 326 -6.38 -6.18 15.64
N GLY A 327 -6.67 -4.91 15.30
CA GLY A 327 -6.74 -3.85 16.29
C GLY A 327 -7.53 -2.62 15.84
N VAL A 328 -7.63 -1.67 16.78
CA VAL A 328 -8.28 -0.38 16.61
C VAL A 328 -7.32 0.71 17.08
N LEU A 329 -7.00 1.65 16.18
CA LEU A 329 -6.23 2.84 16.50
C LEU A 329 -7.12 4.08 16.41
N THR A 330 -7.34 4.74 17.54
CA THR A 330 -8.14 5.97 17.65
C THR A 330 -7.23 7.16 17.92
N PHE A 331 -7.41 8.25 17.19
CA PHE A 331 -6.70 9.51 17.38
C PHE A 331 -7.60 10.53 18.09
N LYS A 332 -7.01 11.45 18.87
CA LYS A 332 -7.72 12.46 19.68
C LYS A 332 -8.75 13.32 18.91
N LYS A 333 -8.59 13.47 17.59
CA LYS A 333 -9.45 14.27 16.71
C LYS A 333 -10.47 13.45 15.89
N GLY A 334 -10.69 12.18 16.25
CA GLY A 334 -11.74 11.35 15.65
C GLY A 334 -11.33 10.53 14.43
N LYS A 335 -10.10 10.68 13.92
CA LYS A 335 -9.53 9.70 12.98
C LYS A 335 -9.46 8.34 13.68
N LYS A 336 -9.92 7.28 13.00
CA LYS A 336 -9.97 5.92 13.53
C LYS A 336 -9.60 4.91 12.44
N TYR A 337 -8.75 3.95 12.76
CA TYR A 337 -8.48 2.79 11.91
C TYR A 337 -8.86 1.51 12.65
N GLU A 338 -9.53 0.59 11.96
CA GLU A 338 -9.97 -0.71 12.47
C GLU A 338 -9.57 -1.77 11.45
N GLY A 339 -8.66 -2.69 11.77
CA GLY A 339 -8.16 -3.66 10.78
C GLY A 339 -6.88 -4.36 11.19
N ASP A 340 -6.19 -4.91 10.20
CA ASP A 340 -4.97 -5.69 10.41
C ASP A 340 -3.72 -4.78 10.56
N PHE A 341 -2.84 -5.17 11.47
CA PHE A 341 -1.58 -4.50 11.75
C PHE A 341 -0.39 -5.44 11.59
N ILE A 342 0.70 -4.92 11.01
CA ILE A 342 2.02 -5.59 11.03
C ILE A 342 3.09 -4.57 11.41
N ASN A 343 3.78 -4.79 12.52
CA ASN A 343 4.91 -3.97 12.96
C ASN A 343 4.57 -2.47 12.98
N PHE A 344 3.47 -2.11 13.65
CA PHE A 344 2.93 -0.74 13.75
C PHE A 344 2.29 -0.15 12.48
N ARG A 345 2.19 -0.91 11.38
CA ARG A 345 1.60 -0.41 10.13
C ARG A 345 0.24 -1.02 9.84
N TYR A 346 -0.63 -0.25 9.20
CA TYR A 346 -1.85 -0.79 8.60
C TYR A 346 -1.48 -1.70 7.43
N GLU A 347 -1.99 -2.92 7.44
CA GLU A 347 -1.80 -3.93 6.41
C GLU A 347 -3.12 -4.70 6.23
N GLY A 348 -3.22 -5.58 5.25
CA GLY A 348 -4.37 -6.48 5.12
C GLY A 348 -5.69 -5.73 4.95
N LYS A 349 -6.77 -6.18 5.60
CA LYS A 349 -8.09 -5.56 5.51
C LYS A 349 -8.30 -4.59 6.65
N GLY A 350 -8.96 -3.47 6.36
CA GLY A 350 -9.36 -2.54 7.41
C GLY A 350 -10.35 -1.49 6.96
N LYS A 351 -10.72 -0.65 7.92
CA LYS A 351 -11.61 0.50 7.78
C LYS A 351 -10.96 1.73 8.39
N LEU A 352 -10.74 2.75 7.57
CA LEU A 352 -10.23 4.06 7.98
C LEU A 352 -11.36 5.08 7.96
N THR A 353 -11.64 5.68 9.11
CA THR A 353 -12.51 6.85 9.24
C THR A 353 -11.63 8.07 9.49
N LEU A 354 -11.74 9.10 8.64
CA LEU A 354 -11.00 10.36 8.79
C LEU A 354 -11.74 11.33 9.71
N GLU A 355 -11.02 12.33 10.24
CA GLU A 355 -11.62 13.41 11.07
C GLU A 355 -12.75 14.15 10.34
N SER A 356 -12.69 14.21 9.01
CA SER A 356 -13.73 14.81 8.18
C SER A 356 -15.05 14.03 8.20
N GLY A 357 -15.02 12.73 8.50
CA GLY A 357 -16.15 11.80 8.34
C GLY A 357 -16.08 10.96 7.06
N MET A 358 -15.08 11.16 6.21
CA MET A 358 -14.81 10.27 5.07
C MET A 358 -14.42 8.88 5.56
N ILE A 359 -14.93 7.85 4.89
CA ILE A 359 -14.68 6.45 5.24
C ILE A 359 -14.05 5.74 4.05
N TYR A 360 -13.03 4.93 4.31
CA TYR A 360 -12.50 3.92 3.40
C TYR A 360 -12.56 2.55 4.07
N GLU A 361 -12.97 1.53 3.32
CA GLU A 361 -13.00 0.14 3.76
C GLU A 361 -12.46 -0.75 2.64
N GLY A 362 -11.40 -1.51 2.91
CA GLY A 362 -10.71 -2.27 1.87
C GLY A 362 -9.34 -2.76 2.32
N GLU A 363 -8.48 -3.04 1.35
CA GLU A 363 -7.12 -3.49 1.60
C GLU A 363 -6.15 -2.33 1.88
N PHE A 364 -5.16 -2.58 2.72
CA PHE A 364 -4.10 -1.65 3.10
C PHE A 364 -2.73 -2.30 2.89
N LYS A 365 -1.76 -1.48 2.50
CA LYS A 365 -0.36 -1.88 2.41
C LYS A 365 0.53 -0.71 2.78
N ASN A 366 1.38 -0.89 3.79
CA ASN A 366 2.23 0.18 4.32
C ASN A 366 1.45 1.47 4.62
N ASP A 367 0.43 1.39 5.48
CA ASP A 367 -0.35 2.54 5.97
C ASP A 367 -1.25 3.23 4.92
N ALA A 368 -1.31 2.71 3.70
CA ALA A 368 -2.07 3.31 2.60
C ALA A 368 -3.11 2.34 2.01
N PRO A 369 -4.31 2.83 1.63
CA PRO A 369 -5.25 2.09 0.79
C PRO A 369 -4.56 1.47 -0.43
N HIS A 370 -4.81 0.18 -0.64
CA HIS A 370 -4.24 -0.63 -1.72
C HIS A 370 -5.25 -1.67 -2.15
N GLY A 371 -5.04 -2.37 -3.28
CA GLY A 371 -5.89 -3.49 -3.67
C GLY A 371 -7.35 -3.07 -3.87
N MET A 372 -8.31 -3.90 -3.47
CA MET A 372 -9.72 -3.57 -3.61
C MET A 372 -10.26 -2.80 -2.40
N GLY A 373 -11.07 -1.78 -2.64
CA GLY A 373 -11.70 -1.04 -1.55
C GLY A 373 -12.83 -0.12 -1.97
N LYS A 374 -13.58 0.34 -0.96
CA LYS A 374 -14.72 1.24 -1.07
C LYS A 374 -14.47 2.52 -0.29
N SER A 375 -14.79 3.68 -0.84
CA SER A 375 -14.82 4.94 -0.09
C SER A 375 -16.21 5.56 -0.09
N LYS A 376 -16.50 6.31 0.97
CA LYS A 376 -17.66 7.18 1.10
C LYS A 376 -17.18 8.59 1.44
N GLU A 377 -17.50 9.53 0.58
CA GLU A 377 -17.16 10.95 0.69
C GLU A 377 -18.20 11.70 1.56
N LEU A 378 -17.89 12.95 1.91
CA LEU A 378 -18.75 13.77 2.78
C LEU A 378 -20.08 14.13 2.15
N ASP A 379 -20.11 14.32 0.84
CA ASP A 379 -21.31 14.65 0.08
C ASP A 379 -22.23 13.43 -0.14
N GLY A 380 -21.81 12.24 0.30
CA GLY A 380 -22.50 10.98 0.11
C GLY A 380 -22.06 10.19 -1.12
N SER A 381 -21.19 10.76 -1.96
CA SER A 381 -20.62 10.07 -3.11
C SER A 381 -19.82 8.84 -2.67
N THR A 382 -19.83 7.79 -3.47
CA THR A 382 -19.12 6.54 -3.18
C THR A 382 -18.21 6.11 -4.31
N TYR A 383 -17.14 5.42 -3.96
CA TYR A 383 -16.27 4.73 -4.90
C TYR A 383 -16.11 3.27 -4.49
N SER A 384 -16.03 2.36 -5.45
CA SER A 384 -15.71 0.95 -5.25
C SER A 384 -14.81 0.48 -6.39
N GLY A 385 -13.58 0.10 -6.10
CA GLY A 385 -12.62 -0.28 -7.14
C GLY A 385 -11.23 -0.52 -6.61
N GLU A 386 -10.26 -0.49 -7.52
CA GLU A 386 -8.86 -0.69 -7.21
C GLU A 386 -8.20 0.59 -6.63
N TRP A 387 -7.26 0.38 -5.70
CA TRP A 387 -6.50 1.40 -5.02
C TRP A 387 -5.00 1.10 -5.10
N LYS A 388 -4.19 2.14 -5.25
CA LYS A 388 -2.74 2.04 -5.26
C LYS A 388 -2.14 3.22 -4.51
N ARG A 389 -1.43 2.94 -3.42
CA ARG A 389 -0.73 3.94 -2.59
C ARG A 389 -1.64 5.10 -2.18
N GLY A 390 -2.85 4.77 -1.70
CA GLY A 390 -3.82 5.75 -1.20
C GLY A 390 -4.63 6.46 -2.27
N LYS A 391 -4.55 6.05 -3.54
CA LYS A 391 -5.27 6.68 -4.65
C LYS A 391 -6.09 5.67 -5.44
N ARG A 392 -7.25 6.09 -5.93
CA ARG A 392 -8.07 5.34 -6.89
C ARG A 392 -7.26 5.05 -8.14
N HIS A 393 -7.24 3.81 -8.56
CA HIS A 393 -6.45 3.29 -9.67
C HIS A 393 -7.22 2.15 -10.37
N GLY A 394 -6.73 1.64 -11.49
CA GLY A 394 -7.29 0.45 -12.12
C GLY A 394 -8.78 0.59 -12.47
N LYS A 395 -9.55 -0.49 -12.39
CA LYS A 395 -10.99 -0.46 -12.64
C LYS A 395 -11.74 -0.02 -11.38
N GLY A 396 -12.75 0.83 -11.56
CA GLY A 396 -13.60 1.23 -10.44
C GLY A 396 -14.93 1.86 -10.86
N ASN A 397 -15.87 1.82 -9.92
CA ASN A 397 -17.19 2.40 -10.01
C ASN A 397 -17.27 3.58 -9.04
N PHE A 398 -17.72 4.74 -9.52
CA PHE A 398 -17.97 5.93 -8.73
C PHE A 398 -19.43 6.32 -8.88
N GLN A 399 -20.13 6.55 -7.77
CA GLN A 399 -21.48 7.09 -7.74
C GLN A 399 -21.45 8.44 -7.06
N SER A 400 -21.88 9.50 -7.75
CA SER A 400 -21.98 10.83 -7.19
C SER A 400 -23.27 11.01 -6.37
N LYS A 401 -23.30 12.07 -5.55
CA LYS A 401 -24.46 12.48 -4.76
C LYS A 401 -25.76 12.62 -5.57
N ASP A 402 -25.68 13.08 -6.81
CA ASP A 402 -26.83 13.26 -7.70
C ASP A 402 -27.38 11.93 -8.26
N GLY A 403 -26.71 10.81 -8.00
CA GLY A 403 -27.07 9.48 -8.49
C GLY A 403 -26.34 9.05 -9.77
N SER A 404 -25.57 9.93 -10.41
CA SER A 404 -24.80 9.60 -11.61
C SER A 404 -23.72 8.55 -11.29
N VAL A 405 -23.47 7.60 -12.20
CA VAL A 405 -22.56 6.47 -12.02
C VAL A 405 -21.51 6.43 -13.12
N TYR A 406 -20.24 6.47 -12.75
CA TYR A 406 -19.11 6.21 -13.64
C TYR A 406 -18.52 4.83 -13.38
N SER A 407 -18.39 4.01 -14.42
CA SER A 407 -17.73 2.70 -14.40
C SER A 407 -16.61 2.67 -15.42
N GLY A 408 -15.34 2.66 -15.00
CA GLY A 408 -14.22 2.75 -15.94
C GLY A 408 -12.84 2.66 -15.31
N MET A 409 -11.81 3.04 -16.07
CA MET A 409 -10.43 3.05 -15.58
C MET A 409 -10.14 4.33 -14.78
N TRP A 410 -9.24 4.21 -13.81
CA TRP A 410 -8.79 5.27 -12.92
C TRP A 410 -7.26 5.29 -12.88
N ALA A 411 -6.71 6.50 -12.81
CA ALA A 411 -5.29 6.74 -12.59
C ALA A 411 -5.13 7.95 -11.68
N GLU A 412 -4.47 7.77 -10.53
CA GLU A 412 -4.11 8.85 -9.60
C GLU A 412 -5.33 9.72 -9.22
N ASN A 413 -6.43 9.08 -8.79
CA ASN A 413 -7.72 9.71 -8.44
C ASN A 413 -8.51 10.33 -9.59
N LYS A 414 -8.09 10.17 -10.85
CA LYS A 414 -8.77 10.70 -12.04
C LYS A 414 -9.29 9.58 -12.92
N THR A 415 -10.44 9.78 -13.56
CA THR A 415 -10.92 8.89 -14.62
C THR A 415 -9.93 8.86 -15.78
N SER A 416 -9.72 7.70 -16.37
CA SER A 416 -8.79 7.49 -17.47
C SER A 416 -9.32 6.39 -18.38
N GLY A 417 -8.79 6.24 -19.59
CA GLY A 417 -9.06 5.09 -20.45
C GLY A 417 -10.54 4.87 -20.76
N LYS A 418 -10.90 3.63 -21.08
CA LYS A 418 -12.28 3.26 -21.39
C LYS A 418 -13.17 3.34 -20.15
N GLY A 419 -14.39 3.86 -20.31
CA GLY A 419 -15.39 3.90 -19.24
C GLY A 419 -16.78 4.26 -19.74
N VAL A 420 -17.76 4.05 -18.87
CA VAL A 420 -19.18 4.33 -19.06
C VAL A 420 -19.64 5.28 -17.97
N LEU A 421 -20.30 6.38 -18.34
CA LEU A 421 -20.96 7.31 -17.41
C LEU A 421 -22.46 7.23 -17.65
N ILE A 422 -23.24 6.97 -16.60
CA ILE A 422 -24.69 7.01 -16.61
C ILE A 422 -25.09 8.20 -15.76
N PHE A 423 -25.70 9.20 -16.36
CA PHE A 423 -26.26 10.34 -15.62
C PHE A 423 -27.49 9.92 -14.83
N SER A 424 -27.81 10.66 -13.77
CA SER A 424 -29.07 10.49 -13.02
C SER A 424 -30.32 10.65 -13.89
N SER A 425 -30.22 11.33 -15.03
CA SER A 425 -31.26 11.41 -16.07
C SER A 425 -31.45 10.12 -16.87
N GLY A 426 -30.57 9.13 -16.74
CA GLY A 426 -30.56 7.89 -17.53
C GLY A 426 -29.73 7.96 -18.83
N LEU A 427 -29.16 9.13 -19.16
CA LEU A 427 -28.28 9.25 -20.33
C LEU A 427 -26.98 8.48 -20.11
N LYS A 428 -26.69 7.49 -20.97
CA LYS A 428 -25.50 6.64 -20.88
C LYS A 428 -24.46 7.03 -21.92
N CYS A 429 -23.32 7.53 -21.47
CA CYS A 429 -22.17 7.93 -22.27
C CYS A 429 -21.04 6.89 -22.21
N THR A 430 -20.52 6.50 -23.37
CA THR A 430 -19.41 5.56 -23.50
C THR A 430 -18.26 6.18 -24.29
N GLY A 431 -17.01 5.89 -23.90
CA GLY A 431 -15.85 6.36 -24.64
C GLY A 431 -14.54 6.30 -23.85
N ASN A 432 -13.57 7.10 -24.28
CA ASN A 432 -12.23 7.17 -23.70
C ASN A 432 -12.03 8.46 -22.91
N TRP A 433 -11.83 8.33 -21.60
CA TRP A 433 -11.73 9.41 -20.63
C TRP A 433 -10.27 9.78 -20.38
N THR A 434 -9.98 11.07 -20.22
CA THR A 434 -8.61 11.58 -20.08
C THR A 434 -8.30 12.03 -18.65
N SER A 435 -9.24 12.73 -18.00
CA SER A 435 -9.16 13.12 -16.58
C SER A 435 -10.49 13.71 -16.11
N ASN A 436 -10.87 13.52 -14.85
CA ASN A 436 -12.01 14.21 -14.21
C ASN A 436 -13.29 14.27 -15.06
N LEU A 437 -13.71 13.13 -15.62
CA LEU A 437 -14.88 13.05 -16.53
C LEU A 437 -14.76 13.95 -17.78
N SER A 438 -13.54 14.20 -18.24
CA SER A 438 -13.28 14.86 -19.52
C SER A 438 -12.96 13.85 -20.62
N SER A 439 -13.56 14.07 -21.79
CA SER A 439 -13.32 13.33 -23.01
C SER A 439 -13.44 14.26 -24.21
N LYS A 440 -12.75 13.95 -25.31
CA LYS A 440 -12.89 14.67 -26.58
C LYS A 440 -14.03 14.13 -27.43
N ASP A 441 -14.39 12.86 -27.23
CA ASP A 441 -15.38 12.16 -28.04
C ASP A 441 -16.05 11.08 -27.17
N LEU A 442 -17.36 11.19 -27.03
CA LEU A 442 -18.22 10.27 -26.30
C LEU A 442 -19.44 10.01 -27.15
N ASP A 443 -19.90 8.76 -27.16
CA ASP A 443 -21.19 8.38 -27.70
C ASP A 443 -22.16 8.15 -26.53
N CYS A 444 -23.19 8.98 -26.43
CA CYS A 444 -24.21 8.96 -25.37
C CYS A 444 -25.60 8.66 -25.91
N LEU A 445 -26.37 7.84 -25.21
CA LEU A 445 -27.71 7.41 -25.60
C LEU A 445 -28.60 7.17 -24.38
N SER A 446 -29.85 7.63 -24.42
CA SER A 446 -30.88 7.33 -23.41
C SER A 446 -31.52 5.95 -23.65
N GLU A 447 -32.11 5.36 -22.61
CA GLU A 447 -32.74 4.02 -22.72
C GLU A 447 -33.89 3.95 -23.74
N ASP A 448 -34.64 5.05 -23.90
CA ASP A 448 -35.75 5.17 -24.86
C ASP A 448 -35.30 5.58 -26.27
N ASN A 449 -34.00 5.73 -26.51
CA ASN A 449 -33.38 6.22 -27.75
C ASN A 449 -33.88 7.60 -28.22
N LYS A 450 -34.54 8.39 -27.36
CA LYS A 450 -35.03 9.73 -27.71
C LYS A 450 -33.97 10.81 -27.53
N THR A 451 -32.99 10.58 -26.66
CA THR A 451 -31.92 11.52 -26.37
C THR A 451 -30.57 10.89 -26.68
N SER A 452 -29.75 11.58 -27.47
CA SER A 452 -28.38 11.14 -27.75
C SER A 452 -27.44 12.33 -27.82
N TYR A 453 -26.18 12.13 -27.44
CA TYR A 453 -25.13 13.12 -27.59
C TYR A 453 -23.87 12.48 -28.14
N LYS A 454 -23.25 13.14 -29.12
CA LYS A 454 -21.92 12.79 -29.61
C LYS A 454 -21.01 14.00 -29.56
N GLY A 455 -19.95 13.96 -28.76
CA GLY A 455 -18.99 15.06 -28.67
C GLY A 455 -18.16 15.07 -27.39
N GLY A 456 -17.54 16.22 -27.12
CA GLY A 456 -16.67 16.41 -25.97
C GLY A 456 -17.42 16.60 -24.65
N MET A 457 -16.76 16.22 -23.55
CA MET A 457 -17.17 16.58 -22.19
C MET A 457 -15.98 17.16 -21.42
N SER A 458 -16.28 18.09 -20.53
CA SER A 458 -15.33 18.62 -19.56
C SER A 458 -15.99 18.66 -18.19
N PHE A 459 -15.38 18.04 -17.19
CA PHE A 459 -15.93 17.94 -15.83
C PHE A 459 -17.35 17.36 -15.77
N GLY A 460 -17.67 16.42 -16.67
CA GLY A 460 -19.00 15.80 -16.75
C GLY A 460 -20.09 16.65 -17.42
N LEU A 461 -19.74 17.81 -18.00
CA LEU A 461 -20.68 18.67 -18.75
C LEU A 461 -20.29 18.68 -20.23
N ARG A 462 -21.28 18.74 -21.14
CA ARG A 462 -21.03 18.86 -22.58
C ARG A 462 -20.21 20.11 -22.86
N SER A 463 -19.16 19.95 -23.68
CA SER A 463 -18.20 21.01 -23.97
C SER A 463 -17.51 20.78 -25.32
N GLY A 464 -17.23 21.86 -26.05
CA GLY A 464 -16.64 21.79 -27.39
C GLY A 464 -17.69 21.50 -28.46
N VAL A 465 -17.28 21.00 -29.62
CA VAL A 465 -18.22 20.70 -30.72
C VAL A 465 -18.91 19.36 -30.45
N GLY A 466 -20.22 19.31 -30.67
CA GLY A 466 -20.99 18.08 -30.53
C GLY A 466 -22.37 18.13 -31.19
N VAL A 467 -22.94 16.93 -31.37
CA VAL A 467 -24.28 16.69 -31.91
C VAL A 467 -25.16 16.20 -30.77
N PHE A 468 -26.24 16.90 -30.49
CA PHE A 468 -27.24 16.53 -29.49
C PHE A 468 -28.57 16.32 -30.18
N LYS A 469 -29.22 15.19 -29.91
CA LYS A 469 -30.58 14.90 -30.35
C LYS A 469 -31.46 14.76 -29.13
N GLU A 470 -32.62 15.39 -29.15
CA GLU A 470 -33.66 15.23 -28.14
C GLU A 470 -35.02 15.26 -28.82
N ASN A 471 -35.77 14.16 -28.70
CA ASN A 471 -37.00 13.91 -29.45
C ASN A 471 -36.75 14.06 -30.97
N ASP A 472 -37.45 14.99 -31.62
CA ASP A 472 -37.32 15.25 -33.06
C ASP A 472 -36.39 16.42 -33.40
N CYS A 473 -35.73 17.01 -32.40
CA CYS A 473 -34.79 18.10 -32.58
C CYS A 473 -33.34 17.61 -32.54
N VAL A 474 -32.51 18.13 -33.45
CA VAL A 474 -31.08 17.88 -33.54
C VAL A 474 -30.34 19.21 -33.52
N TYR A 475 -29.47 19.39 -32.53
CA TYR A 475 -28.50 20.48 -32.47
C TYR A 475 -27.10 19.98 -32.84
N GLU A 476 -26.43 20.69 -33.73
CA GLU A 476 -25.02 20.49 -34.09
C GLU A 476 -24.27 21.82 -33.88
N GLY A 477 -23.27 21.85 -33.00
CA GLY A 477 -22.51 23.07 -32.76
C GLY A 477 -21.69 23.06 -31.49
N ASN A 478 -21.35 24.25 -30.98
CA ASN A 478 -20.48 24.38 -29.81
C ASN A 478 -21.27 24.33 -28.49
N TRP A 479 -20.64 23.72 -27.49
CA TRP A 479 -21.14 23.58 -26.13
C TRP A 479 -20.17 24.21 -25.14
N VAL A 480 -20.71 24.88 -24.13
CA VAL A 480 -19.97 25.37 -22.97
C VAL A 480 -20.77 25.08 -21.70
N SER A 481 -20.29 24.13 -20.89
CA SER A 481 -20.91 23.74 -19.62
C SER A 481 -22.40 23.41 -19.79
N ASP A 482 -22.70 22.45 -20.66
CA ASP A 482 -24.07 22.00 -21.00
C ASP A 482 -24.99 23.03 -21.67
N ARG A 483 -24.46 24.19 -22.09
CA ARG A 483 -25.21 25.19 -22.84
C ARG A 483 -24.71 25.28 -24.27
N ILE A 484 -25.68 25.38 -25.18
CA ILE A 484 -25.46 25.72 -26.59
C ILE A 484 -24.79 27.10 -26.67
N HIS A 485 -23.72 27.20 -27.46
CA HIS A 485 -22.91 28.42 -27.56
C HIS A 485 -22.26 28.54 -28.94
N GLY A 486 -21.78 29.74 -29.30
CA GLY A 486 -21.10 30.01 -30.55
C GLY A 486 -21.94 29.66 -31.78
N MET A 487 -21.28 29.28 -32.87
CA MET A 487 -21.98 28.88 -34.09
C MET A 487 -22.61 27.48 -33.93
N GLY A 488 -23.83 27.32 -34.42
CA GLY A 488 -24.52 26.04 -34.45
C GLY A 488 -25.72 26.00 -35.38
N LYS A 489 -26.29 24.80 -35.51
CA LYS A 489 -27.46 24.47 -36.31
C LYS A 489 -28.43 23.66 -35.46
N LEU A 490 -29.66 24.14 -35.33
CA LEU A 490 -30.78 23.46 -34.69
C LEU A 490 -31.81 23.08 -35.75
N ILE A 491 -32.20 21.81 -35.83
CA ILE A 491 -33.18 21.29 -36.78
C ILE A 491 -34.24 20.53 -35.99
N CYS A 492 -35.49 20.96 -36.06
CA CYS A 492 -36.65 20.27 -35.52
C CYS A 492 -37.60 19.88 -36.65
N THR A 493 -38.64 19.09 -36.37
CA THR A 493 -39.64 18.67 -37.37
C THR A 493 -40.32 19.85 -38.08
N ASP A 494 -40.57 20.93 -37.35
CA ASP A 494 -41.37 22.09 -37.76
C ASP A 494 -40.53 23.35 -38.04
N SER A 495 -39.24 23.32 -37.76
CA SER A 495 -38.44 24.55 -37.75
C SER A 495 -36.94 24.25 -37.83
N SER A 496 -36.16 25.22 -38.31
CA SER A 496 -34.70 25.14 -38.21
C SER A 496 -34.06 26.49 -38.01
N TYR A 497 -32.92 26.51 -37.33
CA TYR A 497 -32.11 27.68 -37.09
C TYR A 497 -30.64 27.40 -37.40
N VAL A 498 -29.97 28.30 -38.09
CA VAL A 498 -28.51 28.29 -38.28
C VAL A 498 -27.97 29.65 -37.91
N GLY A 499 -27.07 29.71 -36.94
CA GLY A 499 -26.52 30.99 -36.48
C GLY A 499 -25.70 30.91 -35.21
N GLU A 500 -25.49 32.08 -34.62
CA GLU A 500 -24.79 32.26 -33.36
C GLU A 500 -25.75 32.08 -32.17
N PHE A 501 -25.23 31.47 -31.11
CA PHE A 501 -25.88 31.26 -29.84
C PHE A 501 -25.04 31.77 -28.67
N SER A 502 -25.70 32.26 -27.62
CA SER A 502 -25.06 32.58 -26.35
C SER A 502 -25.85 32.03 -25.18
N PHE A 503 -25.22 31.15 -24.39
CA PHE A 503 -25.82 30.50 -23.22
C PHE A 503 -27.21 29.88 -23.47
N GLY A 504 -27.44 29.33 -24.66
CA GLY A 504 -28.70 28.71 -25.08
C GLY A 504 -29.61 29.62 -25.90
N ALA A 505 -29.48 30.94 -25.84
CA ALA A 505 -30.30 31.88 -26.60
C ALA A 505 -29.74 32.11 -28.00
N ARG A 506 -30.62 32.27 -28.99
CA ARG A 506 -30.24 32.73 -30.34
C ARG A 506 -29.78 34.18 -30.28
N LEU A 507 -28.71 34.52 -31.01
CA LEU A 507 -28.21 35.89 -31.14
C LEU A 507 -28.41 36.45 -32.55
N LYS A 508 -27.92 35.72 -33.56
CA LYS A 508 -28.00 36.16 -34.96
C LYS A 508 -27.92 34.97 -35.90
N GLY A 509 -28.85 34.90 -36.84
CA GLY A 509 -28.88 33.78 -37.78
C GLY A 509 -30.10 33.76 -38.68
N LEU A 510 -30.26 32.61 -39.34
CA LEU A 510 -31.39 32.30 -40.21
C LEU A 510 -32.31 31.30 -39.51
N GLN A 511 -33.54 31.71 -39.24
CA GLN A 511 -34.65 30.87 -38.79
C GLN A 511 -35.56 30.53 -39.97
N ILE A 512 -35.93 29.26 -40.12
CA ILE A 512 -36.95 28.77 -41.05
C ILE A 512 -38.11 28.22 -40.23
N TYR A 513 -39.33 28.63 -40.56
CA TYR A 513 -40.57 28.25 -39.87
C TYR A 513 -41.34 27.17 -40.64
N GLU A 514 -42.31 26.54 -39.97
CA GLU A 514 -43.12 25.43 -40.50
C GLU A 514 -43.87 25.79 -41.79
N ASP A 515 -44.37 27.03 -41.87
CA ASP A 515 -45.11 27.54 -43.02
C ASP A 515 -44.22 27.85 -44.24
N GLY A 516 -42.90 27.70 -44.11
CA GLY A 516 -41.91 28.05 -45.13
C GLY A 516 -41.46 29.51 -45.09
N SER A 517 -41.98 30.31 -44.16
CA SER A 517 -41.43 31.64 -43.89
C SER A 517 -40.02 31.51 -43.31
N SER A 518 -39.20 32.56 -43.44
CA SER A 518 -37.87 32.60 -42.82
C SER A 518 -37.50 34.00 -42.35
N TYR A 519 -36.71 34.07 -41.28
CA TYR A 519 -36.18 35.31 -40.73
C TYR A 519 -34.66 35.23 -40.67
N GLU A 520 -33.97 36.19 -41.28
CA GLU A 520 -32.52 36.36 -41.19
C GLU A 520 -32.21 37.67 -40.45
N GLY A 521 -31.68 37.59 -39.23
CA GLY A 521 -31.46 38.78 -38.43
C GLY A 521 -31.02 38.50 -37.01
N GLU A 522 -31.15 39.53 -36.17
CA GLU A 522 -30.80 39.51 -34.76
C GLU A 522 -31.96 39.01 -33.89
N PHE A 523 -31.59 38.45 -32.73
CA PHE A 523 -32.49 37.89 -31.74
C PHE A 523 -32.07 38.33 -30.34
N ASP A 524 -33.04 38.52 -29.45
CA ASP A 524 -32.83 38.67 -28.00
C ASP A 524 -33.87 37.82 -27.27
N LEU A 525 -33.43 37.01 -26.31
CA LEU A 525 -34.29 36.03 -25.59
C LEU A 525 -35.22 35.21 -26.52
N ASP A 526 -34.69 34.78 -27.67
CA ASP A 526 -35.42 34.03 -28.70
C ASP A 526 -36.54 34.80 -29.42
N GLU A 527 -36.62 36.12 -29.27
CA GLU A 527 -37.50 37.00 -30.04
C GLU A 527 -36.72 37.78 -31.10
N GLN A 528 -37.36 38.11 -32.22
CA GLN A 528 -36.74 38.90 -33.29
C GLN A 528 -36.50 40.33 -32.81
N GLN A 529 -35.27 40.80 -32.95
CA GLN A 529 -34.82 42.09 -32.43
C GLN A 529 -33.83 42.74 -33.41
N GLY A 530 -33.58 44.05 -33.26
CA GLY A 530 -32.51 44.73 -33.98
C GLY A 530 -32.84 44.89 -35.45
N TYR A 531 -31.91 44.55 -36.35
CA TYR A 531 -32.15 44.55 -37.80
C TYR A 531 -32.30 43.12 -38.33
N GLY A 532 -33.28 42.93 -39.21
CA GLY A 532 -33.55 41.61 -39.80
C GLY A 532 -34.47 41.65 -41.00
N VAL A 533 -34.45 40.55 -41.74
CA VAL A 533 -35.24 40.34 -42.95
C VAL A 533 -36.17 39.15 -42.75
N MET A 534 -37.48 39.39 -42.80
CA MET A 534 -38.50 38.34 -42.81
C MET A 534 -38.99 38.08 -44.23
N TYR A 535 -38.87 36.86 -44.71
CA TYR A 535 -39.47 36.34 -45.92
C TYR A 535 -40.71 35.53 -45.55
N TYR A 536 -41.88 35.97 -45.99
CA TYR A 536 -43.14 35.28 -45.69
C TYR A 536 -43.48 34.25 -46.77
N ALA A 537 -44.10 33.14 -46.38
CA ALA A 537 -44.51 32.06 -47.28
C ALA A 537 -45.41 32.52 -48.45
N ASN A 538 -46.17 33.60 -48.26
CA ASN A 538 -47.00 34.21 -49.32
C ASN A 538 -46.19 34.96 -50.40
N GLY A 539 -44.86 35.00 -50.30
CA GLY A 539 -43.94 35.69 -51.21
C GLY A 539 -43.74 37.17 -50.92
N THR A 540 -44.23 37.66 -49.77
CA THR A 540 -43.93 39.02 -49.29
C THR A 540 -42.67 39.03 -48.43
N LYS A 541 -42.02 40.17 -48.26
CA LYS A 541 -40.81 40.34 -47.44
C LYS A 541 -40.89 41.62 -46.61
N TYR A 542 -40.36 41.61 -45.39
CA TYR A 542 -40.04 42.81 -44.62
C TYR A 542 -38.53 42.89 -44.37
N ASP A 543 -37.94 44.06 -44.57
CA ASP A 543 -36.51 44.34 -44.42
C ASP A 543 -36.36 45.60 -43.57
N GLY A 544 -35.94 45.47 -42.30
CA GLY A 544 -35.89 46.63 -41.42
C GLY A 544 -35.65 46.31 -39.96
N GLN A 545 -36.05 47.25 -39.10
CA GLN A 545 -35.91 47.13 -37.66
C GLN A 545 -37.01 46.25 -37.05
N TRP A 546 -36.66 45.54 -35.98
CA TRP A 546 -37.49 44.62 -35.20
C TRP A 546 -37.37 44.93 -33.71
N ALA A 547 -38.49 44.83 -33.00
CA ALA A 547 -38.53 44.86 -31.54
C ALA A 547 -39.63 43.94 -31.03
N ASP A 548 -39.33 43.09 -30.03
CA ASP A 548 -40.28 42.18 -29.37
C ASP A 548 -41.09 41.35 -30.39
N GLY A 549 -40.39 40.77 -31.39
CA GLY A 549 -41.01 39.95 -32.44
C GLY A 549 -41.81 40.72 -33.50
N ASN A 550 -41.82 42.06 -33.46
CA ASN A 550 -42.63 42.88 -34.36
C ASN A 550 -41.77 43.83 -35.22
N ALA A 551 -42.21 44.07 -36.46
CA ALA A 551 -41.67 45.15 -37.28
C ALA A 551 -41.80 46.49 -36.54
N GLN A 552 -40.67 47.16 -36.36
CA GLN A 552 -40.52 48.39 -35.59
C GLN A 552 -39.61 49.35 -36.37
N GLY A 553 -39.65 50.65 -36.08
CA GLY A 553 -38.71 51.62 -36.62
C GLY A 553 -38.75 51.73 -38.14
N LEU A 554 -37.61 51.96 -38.79
CA LEU A 554 -37.54 52.12 -40.24
C LEU A 554 -37.47 50.76 -40.94
N GLY A 555 -38.27 50.56 -41.99
CA GLY A 555 -38.26 49.31 -42.75
C GLY A 555 -38.99 49.37 -44.10
N THR A 556 -38.69 48.38 -44.94
CA THR A 556 -39.26 48.21 -46.28
C THR A 556 -40.05 46.92 -46.34
N PHE A 557 -41.34 47.00 -46.69
CA PHE A 557 -42.15 45.82 -47.00
C PHE A 557 -42.31 45.65 -48.51
N THR A 558 -42.02 44.47 -49.03
CA THR A 558 -42.09 44.13 -50.45
C THR A 558 -43.19 43.10 -50.67
N THR A 559 -44.12 43.40 -51.57
CA THR A 559 -45.18 42.48 -51.98
C THR A 559 -44.67 41.45 -53.00
N LYS A 560 -45.42 40.36 -53.20
CA LYS A 560 -45.12 39.34 -54.22
C LYS A 560 -45.00 39.92 -55.64
N SER A 561 -45.71 41.02 -55.95
CA SER A 561 -45.63 41.69 -57.25
C SER A 561 -44.41 42.60 -57.41
N GLY A 562 -43.60 42.80 -56.36
CA GLY A 562 -42.45 43.69 -56.37
C GLY A 562 -42.75 45.14 -55.95
N THR A 563 -43.98 45.48 -55.57
CA THR A 563 -44.29 46.79 -55.00
C THR A 563 -43.68 46.87 -53.60
N THR A 564 -42.90 47.92 -53.32
CA THR A 564 -42.27 48.17 -52.02
C THR A 564 -42.97 49.30 -51.26
N TYR A 565 -42.95 49.21 -49.93
CA TYR A 565 -43.53 50.16 -48.98
C TYR A 565 -42.45 50.49 -47.94
N PHE A 566 -41.80 51.64 -48.10
CA PHE A 566 -40.72 52.11 -47.22
C PHE A 566 -41.26 53.14 -46.23
N GLY A 567 -41.03 52.97 -44.93
CA GLY A 567 -41.49 53.94 -43.92
C GLY A 567 -41.29 53.48 -42.48
N MET A 568 -41.96 54.17 -41.55
CA MET A 568 -41.90 53.89 -40.11
C MET A 568 -42.93 52.83 -39.69
N TRP A 569 -42.53 51.95 -38.77
CA TRP A 569 -43.30 50.82 -38.24
C TRP A 569 -43.34 50.85 -36.71
N SER A 570 -44.48 50.52 -36.13
CA SER A 570 -44.65 50.36 -34.69
C SER A 570 -45.58 49.19 -34.44
N SER A 571 -45.13 48.22 -33.64
CA SER A 571 -45.92 47.02 -33.28
C SER A 571 -46.53 46.32 -34.51
N GLY A 572 -45.72 46.13 -35.55
CA GLY A 572 -46.12 45.42 -36.77
C GLY A 572 -46.95 46.25 -37.76
N LYS A 573 -47.26 47.51 -37.45
CA LYS A 573 -48.07 48.40 -38.31
C LYS A 573 -47.27 49.59 -38.78
N ARG A 574 -47.41 49.93 -40.07
CA ARG A 574 -46.88 51.19 -40.61
C ARG A 574 -47.60 52.38 -39.97
N TYR A 575 -46.87 53.46 -39.72
CA TYR A 575 -47.41 54.73 -39.23
C TYR A 575 -46.64 55.91 -39.83
N GLY A 576 -47.21 57.11 -39.73
CA GLY A 576 -46.57 58.32 -40.25
C GLY A 576 -46.53 58.38 -41.78
N GLU A 577 -45.44 58.96 -42.31
CA GLU A 577 -45.18 59.11 -43.75
C GLU A 577 -44.42 57.90 -44.29
N PHE A 578 -44.77 57.47 -45.50
CA PHE A 578 -44.18 56.31 -46.17
C PHE A 578 -44.21 56.47 -47.69
N GLU A 579 -43.32 55.76 -48.38
CA GLU A 579 -43.19 55.78 -49.84
C GLU A 579 -43.56 54.41 -50.42
N ILE A 580 -44.39 54.40 -51.47
CA ILE A 580 -44.74 53.22 -52.24
C ILE A 580 -43.99 53.27 -53.56
N THR A 581 -43.16 52.26 -53.86
CA THR A 581 -42.53 52.13 -55.19
C THR A 581 -43.14 50.95 -55.94
N LYS A 582 -43.80 51.23 -57.06
CA LYS A 582 -44.37 50.19 -57.94
C LYS A 582 -43.26 49.50 -58.76
N PRO A 583 -43.49 48.29 -59.31
CA PRO A 583 -42.48 47.56 -60.09
C PRO A 583 -41.97 48.30 -61.34
N ASN A 584 -42.77 49.24 -61.86
CA ASN A 584 -42.41 50.11 -62.98
C ASN A 584 -41.56 51.32 -62.56
N GLY A 585 -41.16 51.42 -61.29
CA GLY A 585 -40.35 52.53 -60.74
C GLY A 585 -41.16 53.75 -60.32
N LEU A 586 -42.49 53.74 -60.43
CA LEU A 586 -43.32 54.87 -60.01
C LEU A 586 -43.36 54.96 -58.47
N ILE A 587 -42.96 56.12 -57.93
CA ILE A 587 -42.92 56.40 -56.49
C ILE A 587 -44.12 57.27 -56.11
N GLN A 588 -44.84 56.86 -55.06
CA GLN A 588 -45.98 57.58 -54.51
C GLN A 588 -45.77 57.80 -53.01
N LYS A 589 -45.91 59.05 -52.53
CA LYS A 589 -45.75 59.39 -51.11
C LYS A 589 -47.09 59.35 -50.42
N CYS A 590 -47.16 58.71 -49.26
CA CYS A 590 -48.39 58.50 -48.52
C CYS A 590 -48.23 58.82 -47.04
N LYS A 591 -49.33 59.14 -46.38
CA LYS A 591 -49.36 59.45 -44.95
C LYS A 591 -50.60 58.85 -44.30
N TYR A 592 -50.42 58.19 -43.15
CA TYR A 592 -51.55 57.77 -42.32
C TYR A 592 -52.11 58.99 -41.57
N SER A 593 -53.42 59.23 -41.68
CA SER A 593 -54.14 60.15 -40.79
C SER A 593 -54.74 59.36 -39.63
N SER A 594 -54.77 59.95 -38.44
CA SER A 594 -55.23 59.31 -37.20
C SER A 594 -56.57 58.59 -37.39
N ASN A 595 -56.52 57.24 -37.48
CA ASN A 595 -57.61 56.29 -37.64
C ASN A 595 -58.33 56.21 -39.02
N LYS A 596 -57.67 56.51 -40.14
CA LYS A 596 -58.22 56.28 -41.50
C LYS A 596 -57.22 55.59 -42.44
N ASP A 597 -57.74 55.10 -43.58
CA ASP A 597 -56.95 54.64 -44.71
C ASP A 597 -55.90 55.70 -45.12
N PRO A 598 -54.71 55.29 -45.58
CA PRO A 598 -53.63 56.21 -45.91
C PRO A 598 -54.00 57.11 -47.09
N VAL A 599 -53.64 58.40 -47.00
CA VAL A 599 -53.81 59.38 -48.08
C VAL A 599 -52.49 59.50 -48.81
N CYS A 600 -52.50 59.42 -50.14
CA CYS A 600 -51.30 59.46 -50.97
C CYS A 600 -51.29 60.71 -51.85
N GLU A 601 -50.17 61.43 -51.86
CA GLU A 601 -49.90 62.57 -52.72
C GLU A 601 -49.20 62.10 -54.01
N GLY A 602 -49.72 62.55 -55.16
CA GLY A 602 -49.09 62.38 -56.48
C GLY A 602 -49.82 61.44 -57.43
N ASN A 603 -50.33 62.06 -58.50
CA ASN A 603 -50.95 61.63 -59.78
C ASN A 603 -51.16 60.15 -60.08
#